data_AF-A0A448MPB2-F1
#
_entry.id   AF-A0A448MPB2-F1
#
_cell.length_a   1.000
_cell.length_b   1.000
_cell.length_c   1.000
_cell.angle_alpha   90.00
_cell.angle_beta   90.00
_cell.angle_gamma   90.00
#
_symmetry.space_group_name_H-M   'P 1'
#
loop_
_entity.id
_entity.type
_entity.pdbx_description
1 polymer ?
#
loop_
_entity_poly.entity_id
_entity_poly.type
_entity_poly.pdbx_seq_one_letter_code
_entity_poly.pdbx_strand_id
1 'polypeptide(L)' 'MLVKAMADKLGTDKGNSRYLQRLFPEGPAKQATKLAGLPKPAKCL' A
#
# COMPACT_ATOMS: atom_id res chain seq x y z
N MET A 1 6.68 5.01 2.05
CA MET A 1 6.40 4.57 3.44
C MET A 1 4.97 4.06 3.64
N LEU A 2 4.41 3.25 2.72
CA LEU A 2 3.07 2.67 2.92
C LEU A 2 3.10 1.47 3.89
N VAL A 3 4.09 0.60 3.72
CA VAL A 3 4.32 -0.59 4.55
C VAL A 3 4.50 -0.23 6.03
N LYS A 4 5.30 0.82 6.30
CA LYS A 4 5.58 1.30 7.66
C LYS A 4 4.35 1.92 8.32
N ALA A 5 3.64 2.79 7.60
CA ALA A 5 2.38 3.36 8.08
C ALA A 5 1.29 2.30 8.31
N MET A 6 1.27 1.24 7.50
CA MET A 6 0.41 0.07 7.73
C MET A 6 0.86 -0.74 8.94
N ALA A 7 2.16 -0.93 9.16
CA ALA A 7 2.68 -1.58 10.35
C ALA A 7 2.30 -0.81 11.62
N ASP A 8 2.41 0.51 11.61
CA ASP A 8 2.08 1.37 12.75
C ASP A 8 0.57 1.38 13.08
N LYS A 9 -0.30 1.30 12.06
CA LYS A 9 -1.77 1.32 12.25
C LYS A 9 -2.42 -0.04 12.45
N LEU A 10 -1.89 -1.08 11.79
CA LEU A 10 -2.52 -2.40 11.68
C LEU A 10 -1.66 -3.52 12.26
N GLY A 11 -0.45 -3.21 12.74
CA GLY A 11 0.52 -4.17 13.25
C GLY A 11 1.46 -4.72 12.15
N THR A 12 2.58 -5.26 12.60
CA THR A 12 3.65 -5.82 11.75
C THR A 12 3.19 -6.98 10.85
N ASP A 13 2.16 -7.73 11.25
CA ASP A 13 1.55 -8.78 10.44
C ASP A 13 0.94 -8.26 9.13
N LYS A 14 0.34 -7.06 9.18
CA LYS A 14 -0.33 -6.43 8.03
C LYS A 14 0.57 -5.39 7.34
N GLY A 15 1.59 -4.90 8.03
CA GLY A 15 2.63 -4.01 7.50
C GLY A 15 3.79 -4.76 6.83
N ASN A 16 3.50 -5.71 5.95
CA ASN A 16 4.52 -6.47 5.22
C ASN A 16 4.35 -6.30 3.70
N SER A 17 5.45 -6.11 2.97
CA SER A 17 5.45 -6.08 1.49
C SER A 17 4.79 -7.31 0.86
N ARG A 18 5.00 -8.52 1.39
CA ARG A 18 4.37 -9.76 0.90
C ARG A 18 2.86 -9.74 1.11
N TYR A 19 2.40 -9.21 2.24
CA TYR A 19 0.97 -9.09 2.52
C TYR A 19 0.31 -8.07 1.57
N LEU A 20 0.96 -6.91 1.39
CA LEU A 20 0.49 -5.85 0.51
C LEU A 20 0.54 -6.25 -0.98
N GLN A 21 1.52 -7.03 -1.42
CA GLN A 21 1.55 -7.55 -2.79
C GLN A 21 0.47 -8.62 -3.05
N ARG A 22 0.08 -9.40 -2.04
CA ARG A 22 -1.06 -10.33 -2.16
C ARG A 22 -2.39 -9.60 -2.28
N LEU A 23 -2.57 -8.51 -1.51
CA LEU A 23 -3.76 -7.67 -1.56
C LEU A 23 -3.82 -6.82 -2.83
N PHE A 24 -2.67 -6.32 -3.27
CA PHE A 24 -2.54 -5.37 -4.37
C PHE A 24 -1.51 -5.86 -5.40
N PRO A 25 -1.87 -6.86 -6.23
CA PRO A 25 -0.95 -7.47 -7.20
C PRO A 25 -0.49 -6.50 -8.30
N GLU A 26 -1.27 -5.47 -8.62
CA GLU A 26 -0.86 -4.42 -9.59
C GLU A 26 0.00 -3.30 -8.95
N GLY A 27 0.31 -3.44 -7.66
CA GLY A 27 1.11 -2.49 -6.91
C GLY A 27 0.29 -1.79 -5.83
N PRO A 28 0.75 -1.83 -4.56
CA PRO A 28 0.00 -1.30 -3.42
C PRO A 28 -0.22 0.20 -3.53
N ALA A 29 0.71 0.98 -4.09
CA ALA A 29 0.49 2.40 -4.30
C ALA A 29 -0.65 2.67 -5.30
N LYS A 30 -0.61 2.04 -6.48
CA LYS A 30 -1.57 2.27 -7.58
C LYS A 30 -2.99 1.85 -7.20
N GLN A 31 -3.13 0.65 -6.63
CA GLN A 31 -4.45 0.14 -6.24
C GLN A 31 -4.97 0.81 -4.97
N ALA A 32 -4.13 1.07 -3.96
CA ALA A 32 -4.59 1.78 -2.76
C ALA A 32 -5.03 3.22 -3.06
N THR A 33 -4.31 3.97 -3.91
CA THR A 33 -4.75 5.32 -4.29
C THR A 33 -6.05 5.30 -5.09
N LYS A 34 -6.22 4.32 -6.00
CA LYS A 34 -7.47 4.16 -6.76
C LYS A 34 -8.66 3.85 -5.86
N LEU A 35 -8.49 2.94 -4.90
CA LEU A 35 -9.53 2.57 -3.94
C LEU A 35 -9.85 3.70 -2.94
N ALA A 36 -8.84 4.48 -2.56
CA ALA A 36 -9.00 5.62 -1.67
C ALA A 36 -9.52 6.89 -2.37
N GLY A 37 -9.78 6.86 -3.68
CA GLY A 37 -10.21 8.03 -4.45
C GLY A 37 -9.12 9.11 -4.57
N LEU A 38 -7.87 8.77 -4.33
CA LEU A 38 -6.73 9.68 -4.39
C LEU A 38 -6.27 9.86 -5.85
N PRO A 39 -5.81 11.07 -6.23
CA PRO A 39 -5.25 11.31 -7.56
C PRO A 39 -4.05 10.40 -7.83
N LYS A 40 -3.84 10.06 -9.11
CA LYS A 40 -2.80 9.12 -9.53
C LYS A 40 -1.43 9.58 -8.99
N PRO A 41 -0.68 8.72 -8.28
CA PRO A 41 0.58 9.14 -7.67
C PRO A 41 1.58 9.57 -8.75
N ALA A 42 2.12 10.78 -8.60
CA ALA A 42 2.99 11.43 -9.59
C ALA A 42 4.40 10.81 -9.70
N LYS A 43 4.80 9.99 -8.71
CA LYS A 43 6.11 9.31 -8.70
C LYS A 43 5.94 7.87 -8.23
N CYS A 44 6.18 6.93 -9.13
CA CYS A 44 6.48 5.54 -8.79
C CYS A 44 8.00 5.46 -8.53
N LEU A 45 8.41 5.55 -7.27
CA LEU A 45 9.75 5.17 -6.80
C LEU A 45 9.62 3.91 -5.95
#